data_AF-A0A8C9DH81-F1
#
_entry.id   AF-A0A8C9DH81-F1
#
_cell.length_a   1.000
_cell.length_b   1.000
_cell.length_c   1.000
_cell.angle_alpha   90.00
_cell.angle_beta   90.00
_cell.angle_gamma   90.00
#
_symmetry.space_group_name_H-M   'P 1'
#
loop_
_entity.id
_entity.type
_entity.pdbx_description
1 polymer ?
#
loop_
_entity_poly.entity_id
_entity_poly.type
_entity_poly.pdbx_seq_one_letter_code
_entity_poly.pdbx_strand_id
1 'polypeptide(L)'
;MPPARAVLLVALLLAAGSLGQGPRRPPRPPAPARTLQPQAGFDARQFAGTWLLVAVGSACRVLREQGHRAEATTLHVAPQGTAMAVSTLRKLDGICWQVRQLYGDTGVPGRFLLQARGARGAVHVVVAETDYQGFAILYLERAGRLSVKLYARSLPVSDSVLSGFERRVQEAHLTEDQVLFFPKYGFCEAADQFHVLDEVRR
;
A
#
# COMPACT_ATOMS: atom_id res chain seq x y z
N MET A 1 -1.52 72.50 47.79
CA MET A 1 -2.46 71.52 48.38
C MET A 1 -3.86 72.11 48.20
N PRO A 2 -4.80 71.48 47.49
CA PRO A 2 -5.12 70.04 47.45
C PRO A 2 -4.98 69.40 46.04
N PRO A 3 -5.00 68.06 45.91
CA PRO A 3 -5.10 67.39 44.63
C PRO A 3 -6.55 67.05 44.25
N ALA A 4 -6.69 66.90 42.93
CA ALA A 4 -7.91 66.68 42.19
C ALA A 4 -8.42 65.23 42.25
N ARG A 5 -9.75 65.13 42.25
CA ARG A 5 -10.59 64.23 41.42
C ARG A 5 -10.32 62.72 41.45
N ALA A 6 -11.23 62.05 42.16
CA ALA A 6 -12.00 60.87 41.74
C ALA A 6 -11.33 59.88 40.78
N VAL A 7 -10.85 58.77 41.35
CA VAL A 7 -10.55 57.56 40.60
C VAL A 7 -11.82 56.70 40.56
N LEU A 8 -12.43 56.61 39.38
CA LEU A 8 -13.47 55.64 39.07
C LEU A 8 -12.90 54.71 37.99
N LEU A 9 -12.53 53.49 38.37
CA LEU A 9 -12.23 52.43 37.41
C LEU A 9 -13.14 51.24 37.74
N VAL A 10 -14.17 51.14 36.92
CA VAL A 10 -15.22 50.13 36.91
C VAL A 10 -14.61 48.78 36.52
N ALA A 11 -14.83 47.77 37.37
CA ALA A 11 -14.56 46.37 37.04
C ALA A 11 -15.69 45.84 36.14
N LEU A 12 -15.37 45.41 34.93
CA LEU A 12 -16.29 44.69 34.03
C LEU A 12 -15.72 43.31 33.72
N LEU A 13 -16.31 42.33 34.40
CA LEU A 13 -16.18 40.90 34.15
C LEU A 13 -16.77 40.57 32.78
N LEU A 14 -15.96 40.01 31.87
CA LEU A 14 -16.44 39.32 30.69
C LEU A 14 -16.15 37.83 30.82
N ALA A 15 -17.13 37.12 31.37
CA ALA A 15 -17.28 35.69 31.17
C ALA A 15 -17.81 35.46 29.75
N ALA A 16 -16.92 35.18 28.81
CA ALA A 16 -17.29 34.68 27.49
C ALA A 16 -17.05 33.16 27.47
N GLY A 17 -18.14 32.40 27.69
CA GLY A 17 -18.16 30.97 27.46
C GLY A 17 -17.88 30.68 25.99
N SER A 18 -16.80 29.95 25.71
CA SER A 18 -16.62 29.29 24.42
C SER A 18 -17.18 27.88 24.55
N LEU A 19 -18.23 27.62 23.77
CA LEU A 19 -18.78 26.29 23.55
C LEU A 19 -17.64 25.32 23.22
N GLY A 20 -17.57 24.24 24.01
CA GLY A 20 -16.59 23.19 23.86
C GLY A 20 -16.57 22.66 22.43
N GLN A 21 -15.43 22.85 21.76
CA GLN A 21 -14.99 21.88 20.76
C GLN A 21 -14.74 20.58 21.51
N GLY A 22 -15.75 19.70 21.53
CA GLY A 22 -15.57 18.34 22.01
C GLY A 22 -14.35 17.73 21.32
N PRO A 23 -13.51 16.98 22.03
CA PRO A 23 -12.28 16.42 21.46
C PRO A 23 -12.65 15.66 20.18
N ARG A 24 -12.13 16.12 19.04
CA ARG A 24 -12.25 15.42 17.77
C ARG A 24 -11.79 13.99 18.03
N ARG A 25 -12.70 13.03 17.84
CA ARG A 25 -12.42 11.61 18.01
C ARG A 25 -11.18 11.31 17.17
N PRO A 26 -10.12 10.71 17.74
CA PRO A 26 -8.94 10.36 16.96
C PRO A 26 -9.39 9.46 15.79
N PRO A 27 -8.82 9.64 14.58
CA PRO A 27 -9.14 8.80 13.45
C PRO A 27 -8.97 7.33 13.84
N ARG A 28 -9.99 6.52 13.51
CA ARG A 28 -9.99 5.09 13.83
C ARG A 28 -8.75 4.46 13.19
N PRO A 29 -7.98 3.64 13.92
CA PRO A 29 -6.83 2.96 13.34
C PRO A 29 -7.29 2.10 12.16
N PRO A 30 -6.50 2.04 11.07
CA PRO A 30 -6.85 1.26 9.90
C PRO A 30 -7.02 -0.21 10.28
N ALA A 31 -8.00 -0.86 9.65
CA ALA A 31 -8.30 -2.26 9.92
C ALA A 31 -7.10 -3.14 9.49
N PRO A 32 -6.72 -4.17 10.29
CA PRO A 32 -5.65 -5.08 9.92
C PRO A 32 -5.98 -5.82 8.61
N ALA A 33 -4.97 -6.21 7.82
CA ALA A 33 -5.20 -7.03 6.63
C ALA A 33 -5.89 -8.36 6.95
N ARG A 34 -5.78 -8.84 8.20
CA ARG A 34 -6.50 -10.01 8.70
C ARG A 34 -8.02 -9.87 8.65
N THR A 35 -8.57 -8.66 8.67
CA THR A 35 -10.03 -8.43 8.58
C THR A 35 -10.52 -8.23 7.15
N LEU A 36 -9.62 -8.02 6.19
CA LEU A 36 -9.97 -7.83 4.78
C LEU A 36 -10.43 -9.14 4.16
N GLN A 37 -11.50 -9.14 3.39
CA GLN A 37 -11.95 -10.35 2.71
C GLN A 37 -11.06 -10.64 1.49
N PRO A 38 -10.50 -11.86 1.34
CA PRO A 38 -9.83 -12.26 0.12
C PRO A 38 -10.84 -12.46 -1.01
N GLN A 39 -10.36 -12.46 -2.26
CA GLN A 39 -11.13 -12.83 -3.44
C GLN A 39 -11.84 -14.17 -3.20
N ALA A 40 -13.16 -14.17 -3.33
CA ALA A 40 -13.95 -15.38 -3.19
C ALA A 40 -13.53 -16.42 -4.24
N GLY A 41 -13.24 -17.64 -3.78
CA GLY A 41 -12.78 -18.71 -4.66
C GLY A 41 -11.45 -18.41 -5.35
N PHE A 42 -10.52 -17.70 -4.68
CA PHE A 42 -9.20 -17.39 -5.23
C PHE A 42 -8.53 -18.63 -5.85
N ASP A 43 -8.16 -18.52 -7.13
CA ASP A 43 -7.46 -19.57 -7.88
C ASP A 43 -6.06 -19.10 -8.28
N ALA A 44 -5.04 -19.72 -7.66
CA ALA A 44 -3.64 -19.40 -7.93
C ALA A 44 -3.23 -19.69 -9.38
N ARG A 45 -3.85 -20.69 -10.04
CA ARG A 45 -3.54 -21.04 -11.43
C ARG A 45 -4.03 -19.96 -12.39
N GLN A 46 -5.23 -19.43 -12.17
CA GLN A 46 -5.75 -18.31 -12.96
C GLN A 46 -4.98 -17.01 -12.67
N PHE A 47 -4.54 -16.83 -11.43
CA PHE A 47 -3.73 -15.67 -11.03
C PHE A 47 -2.28 -15.72 -11.53
N ALA A 48 -1.80 -16.88 -11.99
CA ALA A 48 -0.44 -17.08 -12.47
C ALA A 48 -0.09 -16.19 -13.68
N GLY A 49 1.20 -16.05 -13.96
CA GLY A 49 1.73 -15.29 -15.09
C GLY A 49 2.18 -13.89 -14.69
N THR A 50 2.19 -12.99 -15.69
CA THR A 50 2.77 -11.66 -15.56
C THR A 50 1.76 -10.62 -15.08
N TRP A 51 2.19 -9.73 -14.19
CA TRP A 51 1.44 -8.60 -13.66
C TRP A 51 2.30 -7.34 -13.64
N LEU A 52 1.79 -6.23 -14.13
CA LEU A 52 2.46 -4.93 -14.13
C LEU A 52 1.97 -4.12 -12.94
N LEU A 53 2.88 -3.57 -12.14
CA LEU A 53 2.51 -2.68 -11.04
C LEU A 53 2.09 -1.32 -11.60
N VAL A 54 0.86 -0.92 -11.31
CA VAL A 54 0.26 0.32 -11.82
C VAL A 54 0.36 1.43 -10.79
N ALA A 55 -0.07 1.16 -9.56
CA ALA A 55 -0.11 2.15 -8.49
C ALA A 55 -0.01 1.52 -7.10
N VAL A 56 0.47 2.31 -6.15
CA VAL A 56 0.54 1.94 -4.73
C VAL A 56 -0.03 3.07 -3.88
N GLY A 57 -1.04 2.77 -3.07
CA GLY A 57 -1.48 3.59 -1.95
C GLY A 57 -0.73 3.19 -0.68
N SER A 58 0.05 4.09 -0.08
CA SER A 58 0.74 3.81 1.19
C SER A 58 1.15 5.05 1.97
N ALA A 59 1.00 5.01 3.29
CA ALA A 59 1.59 5.96 4.22
C ALA A 59 3.11 5.73 4.47
N CYS A 60 3.79 4.93 3.64
CA CYS A 60 5.23 4.70 3.75
C CYS A 60 6.00 5.96 3.35
N ARG A 61 6.80 6.48 4.29
CA ARG A 61 7.56 7.72 4.10
C ARG A 61 8.51 7.65 2.90
N VAL A 62 9.23 6.53 2.75
CA VAL A 62 10.17 6.33 1.64
C VAL A 62 9.45 6.39 0.29
N LEU A 63 8.26 5.77 0.20
CA LEU A 63 7.47 5.80 -1.04
C LEU A 63 6.98 7.22 -1.37
N ARG A 64 6.59 8.01 -0.36
CA ARG A 64 6.19 9.40 -0.55
C ARG A 64 7.35 10.31 -0.97
N GLU A 65 8.50 10.18 -0.32
CA GLU A 65 9.67 11.04 -0.57
C GLU A 65 10.40 10.66 -1.87
N GLN A 66 10.51 9.36 -2.17
CA GLN A 66 11.25 8.84 -3.32
C GLN A 66 10.34 8.38 -4.46
N GLY A 67 9.04 8.65 -4.41
CA GLY A 67 8.08 8.19 -5.41
C GLY A 67 8.38 8.70 -6.82
N HIS A 68 9.00 9.87 -6.95
CA HIS A 68 9.48 10.42 -8.22
C HIS A 68 10.56 9.55 -8.91
N ARG A 69 11.13 8.57 -8.20
CA ARG A 69 12.08 7.57 -8.71
C ARG A 69 11.45 6.18 -8.82
N ALA A 70 10.11 6.10 -8.87
CA ALA A 70 9.44 4.83 -9.09
C ALA A 70 9.93 4.24 -10.42
N GLU A 71 10.23 2.94 -10.39
CA GLU A 71 10.72 2.20 -11.55
C GLU A 71 9.65 1.24 -12.02
N ALA A 72 9.53 1.07 -13.34
CA ALA A 72 8.60 0.13 -13.92
C ALA A 72 8.82 -1.27 -13.32
N THR A 73 7.78 -1.83 -12.74
CA THR A 73 7.87 -3.04 -11.92
C THR A 73 6.94 -4.12 -12.47
N THR A 74 7.51 -5.29 -12.74
CA THR A 74 6.81 -6.49 -13.24
C THR A 74 6.83 -7.56 -12.16
N LEU A 75 5.73 -8.28 -11.98
CA LEU A 75 5.65 -9.50 -11.18
C LEU A 75 5.44 -10.69 -12.11
N HIS A 76 6.20 -11.76 -11.93
CA HIS A 76 5.87 -13.08 -12.45
C HIS A 76 5.45 -13.97 -11.29
N VAL A 77 4.25 -14.52 -11.40
CA VAL A 77 3.64 -15.37 -10.38
C VAL A 77 3.51 -16.79 -10.90
N ALA A 78 3.98 -17.75 -10.12
CA ALA A 78 3.82 -19.18 -10.41
C ALA A 78 3.26 -19.90 -9.18
N PRO A 79 2.21 -20.74 -9.33
CA PRO A 79 1.73 -21.57 -8.24
C PRO A 79 2.81 -22.55 -7.77
N GLN A 80 2.94 -22.73 -6.46
CA GLN A 80 3.85 -23.70 -5.86
C GLN A 80 3.14 -24.42 -4.71
N GLY A 81 2.43 -25.51 -5.04
CA GLY A 81 1.51 -26.15 -4.09
C GLY A 81 0.38 -25.20 -3.72
N THR A 82 0.19 -24.94 -2.42
CA THR A 82 -0.77 -23.94 -1.91
C THR A 82 -0.18 -22.54 -1.77
N ALA A 83 1.15 -22.39 -1.97
CA ALA A 83 1.85 -21.13 -1.97
C ALA A 83 1.99 -20.55 -3.39
N MET A 84 2.52 -19.33 -3.51
CA MET A 84 2.90 -18.73 -4.79
C MET A 84 4.37 -18.33 -4.79
N ALA A 85 5.13 -18.80 -5.79
CA ALA A 85 6.43 -18.24 -6.10
C ALA A 85 6.24 -16.92 -6.86
N VAL A 86 6.83 -15.84 -6.36
CA VAL A 86 6.68 -14.49 -6.92
C VAL A 86 8.06 -13.94 -7.24
N SER A 87 8.30 -13.61 -8.50
CA SER A 87 9.49 -12.87 -8.94
C SER A 87 9.10 -11.44 -9.26
N THR A 88 9.70 -10.46 -8.57
CA THR A 88 9.55 -9.04 -8.88
C THR A 88 10.75 -8.56 -9.69
N LEU A 89 10.51 -8.04 -10.88
CA LEU A 89 11.54 -7.42 -11.71
C LEU A 89 11.35 -5.91 -11.73
N ARG A 90 12.44 -5.18 -11.53
CA ARG A 90 12.47 -3.72 -11.64
C ARG A 90 13.86 -3.25 -12.04
N LYS A 91 13.94 -2.05 -12.58
CA LYS A 91 15.23 -1.39 -12.75
C LYS A 91 15.73 -0.82 -11.43
N LEU A 92 17.04 -0.80 -11.28
CA LEU A 92 17.77 0.00 -10.30
C LEU A 92 19.02 0.49 -11.02
N ASP A 93 19.14 1.82 -11.14
CA ASP A 93 20.24 2.49 -11.84
C ASP A 93 20.46 1.95 -13.27
N GLY A 94 19.34 1.72 -13.99
CA GLY A 94 19.34 1.23 -15.37
C GLY A 94 19.51 -0.28 -15.54
N ILE A 95 19.83 -1.01 -14.47
CA ILE A 95 20.05 -2.47 -14.51
C ILE A 95 18.79 -3.19 -14.01
N CYS A 96 18.41 -4.28 -14.69
CA CYS A 96 17.28 -5.10 -14.28
C CYS A 96 17.66 -6.03 -13.12
N TRP A 97 16.92 -5.91 -12.02
CA TRP A 97 17.04 -6.77 -10.85
C TRP A 97 15.82 -7.66 -10.71
N GLN A 98 16.03 -8.93 -10.36
CA GLN A 98 14.97 -9.88 -10.03
C GLN A 98 15.02 -10.21 -8.53
N VAL A 99 13.92 -9.98 -7.82
CA VAL A 99 13.74 -10.40 -6.43
C VAL A 99 12.81 -11.61 -6.40
N ARG A 100 13.29 -12.77 -5.92
CA ARG A 100 12.49 -13.99 -5.81
C ARG A 100 11.97 -14.16 -4.40
N GLN A 101 10.67 -14.34 -4.26
CA GLN A 101 9.94 -14.43 -3.00
C GLN A 101 8.99 -15.62 -3.03
N LEU A 102 8.67 -16.13 -1.84
CA LEU A 102 7.64 -17.15 -1.66
C LEU A 102 6.52 -16.56 -0.81
N TYR A 103 5.34 -16.46 -1.40
CA TYR A 103 4.10 -16.08 -0.73
C TYR A 103 3.51 -17.35 -0.13
N GLY A 104 3.85 -17.60 1.13
CA GLY A 104 3.47 -18.80 1.85
C GLY A 104 1.98 -18.85 2.15
N ASP A 105 1.41 -20.04 2.11
CA ASP A 105 0.01 -20.29 2.45
C ASP A 105 -0.27 -19.99 3.93
N THR A 106 -1.46 -19.48 4.21
CA THR A 106 -1.95 -19.20 5.56
C THR A 106 -3.16 -20.05 5.94
N GLY A 107 -3.56 -21.00 5.09
CA GLY A 107 -4.74 -21.85 5.23
C GLY A 107 -6.02 -21.24 4.67
N VAL A 108 -5.99 -19.99 4.20
CA VAL A 108 -7.12 -19.30 3.59
C VAL A 108 -6.75 -18.89 2.17
N PRO A 109 -7.46 -19.39 1.13
CA PRO A 109 -7.20 -19.00 -0.26
C PRO A 109 -7.21 -17.48 -0.45
N GLY A 110 -6.23 -16.97 -1.20
CA GLY A 110 -6.05 -15.53 -1.44
C GLY A 110 -5.33 -14.79 -0.31
N ARG A 111 -4.98 -15.45 0.80
CA ARG A 111 -4.15 -14.89 1.88
C ARG A 111 -2.79 -15.56 1.93
N PHE A 112 -1.75 -14.73 1.97
CA PHE A 112 -0.38 -15.18 1.98
C PHE A 112 0.46 -14.49 3.04
N LEU A 113 1.56 -15.14 3.42
CA LEU A 113 2.56 -14.61 4.31
C LEU A 113 3.92 -14.61 3.62
N LEU A 114 4.48 -13.42 3.46
CA LEU A 114 5.86 -13.25 3.03
C LEU A 114 6.75 -13.12 4.26
N GLN A 115 7.63 -14.10 4.44
CA GLN A 115 8.68 -14.05 5.46
C GLN A 115 9.79 -13.14 4.95
N ALA A 116 10.06 -12.05 5.65
CA ALA A 116 11.14 -11.16 5.29
C ALA A 116 12.45 -11.58 5.98
N ARG A 117 13.59 -11.30 5.34
CA ARG A 117 14.92 -11.62 5.89
C ARG A 117 15.38 -10.60 6.94
N GLY A 118 16.11 -11.10 7.93
CA GLY A 118 16.76 -10.28 8.95
C GLY A 118 15.76 -9.53 9.83
N ALA A 119 16.08 -8.28 10.20
CA ALA A 119 15.19 -7.45 11.03
C ALA A 119 13.91 -6.97 10.31
N ARG A 120 13.70 -7.35 9.05
CA ARG A 120 12.49 -6.99 8.31
C ARG A 120 11.36 -7.89 8.81
N GLY A 121 10.36 -7.31 9.47
CA GLY A 121 9.18 -8.05 9.91
C GLY A 121 8.37 -8.65 8.76
N ALA A 122 7.60 -9.70 9.05
CA ALA A 122 6.75 -10.40 8.09
C ALA A 122 5.72 -9.47 7.44
N VAL A 123 5.32 -9.83 6.22
CA VAL A 123 4.34 -9.08 5.43
C VAL A 123 3.14 -9.99 5.13
N HIS A 124 1.97 -9.59 5.60
CA HIS A 124 0.71 -10.24 5.23
C HIS A 124 0.27 -9.70 3.87
N VAL A 125 -0.14 -10.60 2.97
CA VAL A 125 -0.64 -10.24 1.64
C VAL A 125 -2.03 -10.82 1.48
N VAL A 126 -2.95 -10.02 0.94
CA VAL A 126 -4.30 -10.45 0.58
C VAL A 126 -4.60 -10.03 -0.85
N VAL A 127 -4.94 -10.99 -1.71
CA VAL A 127 -5.54 -10.70 -3.02
C VAL A 127 -7.01 -10.46 -2.78
N ALA A 128 -7.44 -9.20 -2.81
CA ALA A 128 -8.79 -8.81 -2.41
C ALA A 128 -9.77 -8.84 -3.58
N GLU A 129 -9.37 -8.29 -4.72
CA GLU A 129 -10.20 -8.23 -5.93
C GLU A 129 -9.35 -8.56 -7.14
N THR A 130 -9.83 -9.44 -8.01
CA THR A 130 -9.22 -9.70 -9.31
C THR A 130 -10.22 -10.38 -10.23
N ASP A 131 -10.15 -10.06 -11.51
CA ASP A 131 -10.81 -10.79 -12.60
C ASP A 131 -9.86 -11.80 -13.27
N TYR A 132 -8.64 -11.95 -12.73
CA TYR A 132 -7.51 -12.75 -13.24
C TYR A 132 -6.93 -12.33 -14.60
N GLN A 133 -7.72 -11.65 -15.44
CA GLN A 133 -7.41 -11.35 -16.84
C GLN A 133 -7.05 -9.88 -17.11
N GLY A 134 -7.53 -8.96 -16.29
CA GLY A 134 -7.35 -7.52 -16.48
C GLY A 134 -6.58 -6.90 -15.33
N PHE A 135 -7.04 -7.08 -14.10
CA PHE A 135 -6.52 -6.38 -12.93
C PHE A 135 -6.47 -7.23 -11.66
N ALA A 136 -5.69 -6.75 -10.69
CA ALA A 136 -5.70 -7.26 -9.33
C ALA A 136 -5.43 -6.15 -8.31
N ILE A 137 -6.23 -6.10 -7.24
CA ILE A 137 -6.01 -5.23 -6.08
C ILE A 137 -5.55 -6.09 -4.93
N LEU A 138 -4.33 -5.81 -4.47
CA LEU A 138 -3.70 -6.51 -3.35
C LEU A 138 -3.54 -5.57 -2.17
N TYR A 139 -3.81 -6.09 -0.98
CA TYR A 139 -3.50 -5.43 0.28
C TYR A 139 -2.26 -6.07 0.90
N LEU A 140 -1.32 -5.23 1.33
CA LEU A 140 -0.13 -5.67 2.05
C LEU A 140 -0.07 -4.97 3.40
N GLU A 141 0.13 -5.73 4.46
CA GLU A 141 0.33 -5.20 5.81
C GLU A 141 1.70 -5.59 6.35
N ARG A 142 2.44 -4.59 6.83
CA ARG A 142 3.71 -4.78 7.52
C ARG A 142 3.75 -3.92 8.78
N ALA A 143 4.03 -4.56 9.92
CA ALA A 143 4.09 -3.89 11.22
C ALA A 143 2.86 -2.98 11.50
N GLY A 144 1.66 -3.48 11.20
CA GLY A 144 0.39 -2.75 11.39
C GLY A 144 0.11 -1.66 10.35
N ARG A 145 0.98 -1.47 9.35
CA ARG A 145 0.80 -0.47 8.29
C ARG A 145 0.29 -1.14 7.02
N LEU A 146 -0.91 -0.76 6.62
CA LEU A 146 -1.56 -1.24 5.41
C LEU A 146 -1.09 -0.46 4.17
N SER A 147 -1.05 -1.13 3.04
CA SER A 147 -0.84 -0.55 1.71
C SER A 147 -1.71 -1.28 0.70
N VAL A 148 -2.15 -0.56 -0.32
CA VAL A 148 -3.00 -1.09 -1.41
C VAL A 148 -2.20 -1.01 -2.69
N LYS A 149 -2.18 -2.07 -3.49
CA LYS A 149 -1.47 -2.13 -4.76
C LYS A 149 -2.42 -2.53 -5.89
N LEU A 150 -2.37 -1.79 -6.98
CA LEU A 150 -3.05 -2.12 -8.22
C LEU A 150 -2.05 -2.74 -9.19
N TYR A 151 -2.40 -3.91 -9.71
CA TYR A 151 -1.72 -4.59 -10.78
C TYR A 151 -2.63 -4.73 -12.00
N ALA A 152 -2.03 -4.79 -13.19
CA ALA A 152 -2.74 -5.03 -14.44
C ALA A 152 -2.00 -6.05 -15.31
N ARG A 153 -2.72 -6.80 -16.15
CA ARG A 153 -2.11 -7.69 -17.15
C ARG A 153 -1.49 -6.91 -18.31
N SER A 154 -2.09 -5.79 -18.67
CA SER A 154 -1.67 -4.91 -19.76
C SER A 154 -2.03 -3.46 -19.47
N LEU A 155 -1.41 -2.53 -20.20
CA LEU A 155 -1.72 -1.11 -20.15
C LEU A 155 -2.37 -0.66 -21.48
N PRO A 156 -3.26 0.35 -21.48
CA PRO A 156 -3.74 1.11 -20.33
C PRO A 156 -4.74 0.32 -19.46
N VAL A 157 -4.89 0.76 -18.21
CA VAL A 157 -5.92 0.26 -17.29
C VAL A 157 -7.21 1.04 -17.51
N SER A 158 -8.37 0.39 -17.40
CA SER A 158 -9.66 1.08 -17.56
C SER A 158 -9.94 2.05 -16.41
N ASP A 159 -10.67 3.13 -16.70
CA ASP A 159 -11.07 4.13 -15.70
C ASP A 159 -11.88 3.50 -14.56
N SER A 160 -12.73 2.51 -14.85
CA SER A 160 -13.49 1.78 -13.84
C SER A 160 -12.61 1.09 -12.80
N VAL A 161 -11.49 0.49 -13.23
CA VAL A 161 -10.53 -0.17 -12.34
C VAL A 161 -9.73 0.87 -11.55
N LEU A 162 -9.34 1.99 -12.19
CA LEU A 162 -8.64 3.08 -11.51
C LEU A 162 -9.49 3.71 -10.41
N SER A 163 -10.74 4.08 -10.70
CA SER A 163 -11.67 4.61 -9.69
C SER A 163 -12.00 3.58 -8.62
N GLY A 164 -12.09 2.29 -8.99
CA GLY A 164 -12.24 1.20 -8.03
C GLY A 164 -11.07 1.13 -7.05
N PHE A 165 -9.84 1.21 -7.55
CA PHE A 165 -8.63 1.25 -6.74
C PHE A 165 -8.58 2.49 -5.83
N GLU A 166 -8.87 3.68 -6.34
CA GLU A 166 -8.91 4.91 -5.54
C GLU A 166 -9.91 4.82 -4.38
N ARG A 167 -11.10 4.25 -4.63
CA ARG A 167 -12.07 3.97 -3.57
C ARG A 167 -11.49 3.02 -2.51
N ARG A 168 -10.78 1.95 -2.91
CA ARG A 168 -10.12 1.02 -1.98
C ARG A 168 -9.01 1.67 -1.16
N VAL A 169 -8.29 2.64 -1.73
CA VAL A 169 -7.30 3.46 -1.00
C VAL A 169 -7.99 4.28 0.08
N GLN A 170 -9.11 4.94 -0.24
CA GLN A 170 -9.88 5.73 0.74
C GLN A 170 -10.47 4.87 1.86
N GLU A 171 -11.01 3.69 1.52
CA GLU A 171 -11.50 2.69 2.50
C GLU A 171 -10.38 2.15 3.40
N ALA A 172 -9.13 2.15 2.92
CA ALA A 172 -7.94 1.84 3.69
C ALA A 172 -7.44 2.99 4.57
N HIS A 173 -8.18 4.10 4.64
CA HIS A 173 -7.82 5.34 5.34
C HIS A 173 -6.52 5.97 4.83
N LEU A 174 -6.26 5.83 3.54
CA LEU A 174 -5.17 6.49 2.84
C LEU A 174 -5.73 7.61 1.96
N THR A 175 -4.95 8.67 1.78
CA THR A 175 -5.34 9.84 1.00
C THR A 175 -4.82 9.76 -0.44
N GLU A 176 -5.36 10.60 -1.32
CA GLU A 176 -4.95 10.66 -2.73
C GLU A 176 -3.46 11.03 -2.89
N ASP A 177 -2.92 11.93 -2.04
CA ASP A 177 -1.49 12.28 -2.00
C ASP A 177 -0.58 11.14 -1.49
N GLN A 178 -1.18 10.02 -1.06
CA GLN A 178 -0.47 8.80 -0.68
C GLN A 178 -0.55 7.72 -1.77
N VAL A 179 -1.14 8.05 -2.93
CA VAL A 179 -1.14 7.22 -4.13
C VAL A 179 0.05 7.60 -5.01
N LEU A 180 0.85 6.60 -5.36
CA LEU A 180 1.95 6.73 -6.29
C LEU A 180 1.69 5.86 -7.51
N PHE A 181 1.62 6.48 -8.68
CA PHE A 181 1.60 5.78 -9.96
C PHE A 181 3.01 5.41 -10.41
N PHE A 182 3.15 4.21 -10.95
CA PHE A 182 4.42 3.67 -11.44
C PHE A 182 4.58 3.97 -12.95
N PRO A 183 5.81 4.00 -13.48
CA PRO A 183 6.04 4.21 -14.90
C PRO A 183 5.32 3.19 -15.77
N LYS A 184 4.78 3.65 -16.90
CA LYS A 184 4.06 2.84 -17.89
C LYS A 184 4.97 2.25 -18.98
N TYR A 185 6.27 2.48 -18.88
CA TYR A 185 7.29 2.07 -19.86
C TYR A 185 8.59 1.72 -19.14
N GLY A 186 9.48 1.02 -19.82
CA GLY A 186 10.80 0.67 -19.28
C GLY A 186 10.81 -0.53 -18.35
N PHE A 187 9.81 -1.41 -18.43
CA PHE A 187 9.77 -2.68 -17.72
C PHE A 187 10.98 -3.57 -18.02
N CYS A 188 11.32 -4.43 -17.08
CA CYS A 188 12.30 -5.49 -17.24
C CYS A 188 11.62 -6.80 -17.61
N GLU A 189 12.19 -7.52 -18.58
CA GLU A 189 11.74 -8.87 -18.96
C GLU A 189 12.56 -9.96 -18.26
N ALA A 190 13.86 -9.70 -18.03
CA ALA A 190 14.76 -10.63 -17.38
C ALA A 190 15.85 -9.87 -16.60
N ALA A 191 16.50 -10.58 -15.66
CA ALA A 191 17.71 -10.14 -14.97
C ALA A 191 18.79 -11.22 -15.16
N ASP A 192 20.05 -10.83 -15.28
CA ASP A 192 21.15 -11.78 -15.31
C ASP A 192 21.42 -12.38 -13.92
N GLN A 193 22.25 -13.43 -13.87
CA GLN A 193 22.53 -14.19 -12.66
C GLN A 193 23.15 -13.37 -11.51
N PHE A 194 23.79 -12.24 -11.78
CA PHE A 194 24.42 -11.39 -10.77
C PHE A 194 23.43 -10.40 -10.15
N HIS A 195 22.28 -10.20 -10.80
CA HIS A 195 21.23 -9.26 -10.38
C HIS A 195 19.97 -9.98 -9.91
N VAL A 196 20.13 -11.20 -9.37
CA VAL A 196 19.06 -11.96 -8.72
C VAL A 196 19.24 -11.94 -7.21
N LEU A 197 18.28 -11.31 -6.52
CA LEU A 197 18.11 -11.44 -5.09
C LEU A 197 17.10 -12.55 -4.80
N ASP A 198 17.60 -13.76 -4.52
CA ASP A 198 16.74 -14.85 -4.06
C ASP A 198 16.49 -14.68 -2.57
N GLU A 199 15.24 -14.39 -2.13
CA GLU A 199 14.82 -14.31 -0.73
C GLU A 199 14.24 -15.63 -0.18
N VAL A 200 14.12 -16.67 -1.01
CA VAL A 200 13.57 -17.98 -0.66
C VAL A 200 14.65 -18.89 -0.07
N ARG A 201 15.85 -18.90 -0.65
CA ARG A 201 16.97 -19.75 -0.21
C ARG A 201 17.55 -19.24 1.11
N ARG A 202 17.43 -19.99 2.21
CA ARG A 202 18.06 -19.59 3.48
C ARG A 202 19.57 -19.74 3.44
#